data_AF-A0A9K3PB92-F1
#
_entry.id   AF-A0A9K3PB92-F1
#
_cell.length_a   1.000
_cell.length_b   1.000
_cell.length_c   1.000
_cell.angle_alpha   90.00
_cell.angle_beta   90.00
_cell.angle_gamma   90.00
#
_symmetry.space_group_name_H-M   'P 1'
#
loop_
_entity.id
_entity.type
_entity.pdbx_description
1 polymer ?
#
loop_
_entity_poly.entity_id
_entity_poly.type
_entity_poly.pdbx_seq_one_letter_code
_entity_poly.pdbx_strand_id
1 'polypeptide(L)'
;MTKTSKQDQQFVTMPDGTKVAVKAQKENKKDRITMAHLTSPNRVKLSEKDRMETEETIVSSHLTLKFKKMDLHSPDLDSLVSLNTNLETTERLFARYDLLQIFNIVKPIRDPSTGQLTGLLHDEKSFRNLFQWYGALTLAEVMESTDWYSSCLDDDWYGFNLDLTAEYLRCHMETDLYEKVNEEYSKLDIQGGPVLLFVMIRHLLSTNDSLVHALTSKIKAVKLSSYPGEDVRKAVTHLRTLVRCLKKLRRRNADGHEVDLVPHDLTKQLYDILQTSSCDEFNVMFKQLFYTEQRNVLLGGHSRWTDPEEVLTLAQGHYQDLCVHGKWTGATQNISHVPCLH
;
A
#
# COMPACT_ATOMS: atom_id res chain seq x y z
N MET A 1 47.37 23.49 -30.20
CA MET A 1 46.77 23.02 -31.47
C MET A 1 45.45 22.34 -31.16
N THR A 2 44.36 23.08 -31.35
CA THR A 2 42.98 22.64 -31.14
C THR A 2 42.58 21.66 -32.25
N LYS A 3 42.18 20.43 -31.89
CA LYS A 3 41.45 19.52 -32.80
C LYS A 3 40.01 19.42 -32.33
N THR A 4 39.15 20.15 -33.02
CA THR A 4 37.69 20.13 -32.93
C THR A 4 37.18 18.79 -33.52
N SER A 5 36.51 17.94 -32.74
CA SER A 5 35.78 16.81 -33.32
C SER A 5 34.44 17.30 -33.86
N LYS A 6 34.24 17.15 -35.17
CA LYS A 6 33.00 17.49 -35.89
C LYS A 6 31.84 16.65 -35.34
N GLN A 7 30.77 17.31 -34.91
CA GLN A 7 29.46 16.67 -34.73
C GLN A 7 28.81 16.56 -36.11
N ASP A 8 28.46 15.34 -36.53
CA ASP A 8 27.63 15.10 -37.71
C ASP A 8 26.22 15.65 -37.45
N GLN A 9 25.90 16.79 -38.06
CA GLN A 9 24.54 17.34 -38.08
C GLN A 9 23.78 16.74 -39.27
N GLN A 10 22.69 16.03 -39.00
CA GLN A 10 21.77 15.59 -40.04
C GLN A 10 20.74 16.68 -40.32
N PHE A 11 20.49 16.94 -41.61
CA PHE A 11 19.52 17.94 -42.08
C PHE A 11 18.35 17.24 -42.76
N VAL A 12 17.13 17.64 -42.43
CA VAL A 12 15.91 17.20 -43.13
C VAL A 12 15.43 18.33 -44.02
N THR A 13 15.08 18.02 -45.27
CA THR A 13 14.55 18.99 -46.23
C THR A 13 13.03 18.88 -46.25
N MET A 14 12.36 19.99 -45.97
CA MET A 14 10.90 20.09 -46.00
C MET A 14 10.38 20.17 -47.45
N PRO A 15 9.08 19.91 -47.69
CA PRO A 15 8.49 19.93 -49.03
C PRO A 15 8.60 21.28 -49.77
N ASP A 16 8.78 22.38 -49.04
CA ASP A 16 9.00 23.73 -49.57
C ASP A 16 10.48 24.04 -49.89
N GLY A 17 11.37 23.05 -49.73
CA GLY A 17 12.80 23.16 -50.01
C GLY A 17 13.65 23.67 -48.82
N THR A 18 13.03 23.99 -47.69
CA THR A 18 13.75 24.47 -46.50
C THR A 18 14.50 23.34 -45.81
N LYS A 19 15.81 23.51 -45.56
CA LYS A 19 16.63 22.53 -44.82
C LYS A 19 16.70 22.89 -43.34
N VAL A 20 16.21 22.01 -42.48
CA VAL A 20 16.22 22.17 -41.01
C VAL A 20 17.24 21.21 -40.40
N ALA A 21 18.13 21.73 -39.56
CA ALA A 21 19.08 20.91 -38.80
C ALA A 21 18.32 20.17 -37.68
N VAL A 22 18.28 18.84 -37.75
CA VAL A 22 17.71 18.03 -36.67
C VAL A 22 18.84 17.72 -35.69
N LYS A 23 18.84 18.40 -34.55
CA LYS A 23 19.61 17.91 -33.40
C LYS A 23 18.92 16.63 -32.94
N ALA A 24 19.57 15.47 -33.15
CA ALA A 24 19.16 14.25 -32.48
C ALA A 24 19.08 14.57 -30.98
N GLN A 25 17.86 14.50 -30.42
CA GLN A 25 17.71 14.46 -28.97
C GLN A 25 18.53 13.27 -28.52
N LYS A 26 19.53 13.51 -27.66
CA LYS A 26 20.12 12.42 -26.89
C LYS A 26 18.97 11.80 -26.10
N GLU A 27 18.49 10.65 -26.55
CA GLU A 27 17.69 9.77 -25.69
C GLU A 27 18.46 9.59 -24.39
N ASN A 28 17.77 9.82 -23.28
CA ASN A 28 18.35 9.78 -21.96
C ASN A 28 18.77 8.32 -21.71
N LYS A 29 20.07 8.08 -21.43
CA LYS A 29 20.59 6.72 -21.20
C LYS A 29 19.85 5.96 -20.10
N LYS A 30 19.18 6.68 -19.17
CA LYS A 30 18.34 6.12 -18.10
C LYS A 30 17.15 5.29 -18.59
N ASP A 31 16.69 5.48 -19.83
CA ASP A 31 15.50 4.79 -20.34
C ASP A 31 15.81 3.47 -21.07
N ARG A 32 17.09 3.04 -21.13
CA ARG A 32 17.50 1.83 -21.89
C ARG A 32 17.34 0.50 -21.16
N ILE A 33 17.04 0.48 -19.87
CA ILE A 33 16.70 -0.77 -19.18
C ILE A 33 15.22 -1.05 -19.44
N THR A 34 14.93 -1.69 -20.57
CA THR A 34 13.58 -2.19 -20.85
C THR A 34 13.14 -3.14 -19.72
N MET A 35 11.88 -3.04 -19.31
CA MET A 35 11.28 -3.81 -18.20
C MET A 35 11.57 -5.33 -18.24
N ALA A 36 11.85 -5.88 -19.44
CA ALA A 36 12.24 -7.27 -19.64
C ALA A 36 13.61 -7.66 -19.01
N HIS A 37 14.51 -6.70 -18.78
CA HIS A 37 15.83 -6.93 -18.17
C HIS A 37 15.81 -6.92 -16.64
N LEU A 38 14.68 -6.57 -16.02
CA LEU A 38 14.54 -6.35 -14.58
C LEU A 38 13.89 -7.52 -13.83
N THR A 39 13.62 -8.64 -14.51
CA THR A 39 13.12 -9.87 -13.85
C THR A 39 14.26 -10.59 -13.14
N SER A 40 13.97 -11.29 -12.03
CA SER A 40 14.97 -11.95 -11.18
C SER A 40 15.97 -12.84 -11.95
N PRO A 41 15.56 -13.65 -12.96
CA PRO A 41 16.49 -14.49 -13.72
C PRO A 41 17.45 -13.72 -14.66
N ASN A 42 17.11 -12.48 -15.01
CA ASN A 42 17.89 -11.67 -15.94
C ASN A 42 18.87 -10.73 -15.23
N ARG A 43 18.62 -10.39 -13.96
CA ARG A 43 19.49 -9.52 -13.16
C ARG A 43 20.86 -10.12 -12.85
N VAL A 44 20.93 -11.42 -12.62
CA VAL A 44 22.19 -12.14 -12.36
C VAL A 44 23.12 -12.12 -13.59
N LYS A 45 22.54 -11.90 -14.78
CA LYS A 45 23.26 -11.84 -16.06
C LYS A 45 23.68 -10.41 -16.44
N LEU A 46 23.31 -9.40 -15.63
CA LEU A 46 23.70 -8.02 -15.87
C LEU A 46 25.18 -7.83 -15.58
N SER A 47 25.81 -6.89 -16.28
CA SER A 47 27.13 -6.42 -15.88
C SER A 47 27.04 -5.75 -14.51
N GLU A 48 28.13 -5.77 -13.74
CA GLU A 48 28.19 -5.10 -12.42
C GLU A 48 27.71 -3.64 -12.48
N LYS A 49 28.08 -2.94 -13.56
CA LYS A 49 27.66 -1.57 -13.81
C LYS A 49 26.14 -1.44 -14.02
N ASP A 50 25.54 -2.30 -14.85
CA ASP A 50 24.10 -2.25 -15.13
C ASP A 50 23.28 -2.69 -13.91
N ARG A 51 23.85 -3.59 -13.09
CA ARG A 51 23.28 -4.01 -11.80
C ARG A 51 23.23 -2.83 -10.83
N MET A 52 24.35 -2.12 -10.64
CA MET A 52 24.40 -0.92 -9.80
C MET A 52 23.43 0.18 -10.27
N GLU A 53 23.34 0.44 -11.59
CA GLU A 53 22.40 1.43 -12.13
C GLU A 53 20.93 1.02 -11.89
N THR A 54 20.65 -0.28 -11.94
CA THR A 54 19.34 -0.84 -11.59
C THR A 54 19.02 -0.67 -10.11
N GLU A 55 19.97 -1.00 -9.23
CA GLU A 55 19.84 -0.81 -7.77
C GLU A 55 19.57 0.65 -7.43
N GLU A 56 20.39 1.57 -7.95
CA GLU A 56 20.21 3.01 -7.75
C GLU A 56 18.84 3.47 -8.24
N THR A 57 18.37 2.96 -9.38
CA THR A 57 17.05 3.29 -9.92
C THR A 57 15.93 2.81 -8.99
N ILE A 58 16.04 1.61 -8.44
CA ILE A 58 15.04 1.05 -7.52
C ILE A 58 15.07 1.81 -6.18
N VAL A 59 16.25 2.03 -5.60
CA VAL A 59 16.40 2.71 -4.29
C VAL A 59 16.04 4.20 -4.39
N SER A 60 16.27 4.85 -5.53
CA SER A 60 15.86 6.25 -5.73
C SER A 60 14.44 6.42 -6.26
N SER A 61 13.75 5.32 -6.59
CA SER A 61 12.35 5.37 -7.01
C SER A 61 11.48 5.84 -5.85
N HIS A 62 10.70 6.90 -6.06
CA HIS A 62 9.80 7.47 -5.06
C HIS A 62 10.50 8.03 -3.81
N LEU A 63 11.67 8.66 -3.92
CA LEU A 63 12.37 9.30 -2.78
C LEU A 63 11.51 10.29 -1.95
N THR A 64 10.42 10.80 -2.51
CA THR A 64 9.44 11.64 -1.79
C THR A 64 8.55 10.85 -0.83
N LEU A 65 8.42 9.53 -1.03
CA LEU A 65 7.76 8.60 -0.13
C LEU A 65 8.62 8.46 1.12
N LYS A 66 8.05 8.80 2.28
CA LYS A 66 8.72 8.63 3.57
C LYS A 66 7.78 7.97 4.57
N PHE A 67 8.26 6.90 5.19
CA PHE A 67 7.64 6.29 6.36
C PHE A 67 7.97 7.15 7.58
N LYS A 68 6.91 7.74 8.13
CA LYS A 68 6.98 8.61 9.30
C LYS A 68 6.37 7.91 10.50
N LYS A 69 7.01 8.08 11.66
CA LYS A 69 6.47 7.58 12.93
C LYS A 69 5.11 8.24 13.21
N MET A 70 4.11 7.43 13.54
CA MET A 70 2.78 7.89 13.91
C MET A 70 2.58 7.87 15.43
N ASP A 71 1.76 8.79 15.93
CA ASP A 71 1.19 8.67 17.28
C ASP A 71 0.01 7.70 17.25
N LEU A 72 0.16 6.56 17.93
CA LEU A 72 -0.80 5.47 17.92
C LEU A 72 -1.92 5.62 18.94
N HIS A 73 -1.78 6.53 19.91
CA HIS A 73 -2.86 6.84 20.83
C HIS A 73 -3.90 7.77 20.18
N SER A 74 -3.49 8.52 19.16
CA SER A 74 -4.35 9.47 18.45
C SER A 74 -4.08 9.50 16.93
N PRO A 75 -4.09 8.34 16.22
CA PRO A 75 -3.55 8.27 14.87
C PRO A 75 -4.34 9.15 13.91
N ASP A 76 -3.68 10.20 13.41
CA ASP A 76 -4.28 11.09 12.43
C ASP A 76 -4.70 10.32 11.17
N LEU A 77 -5.88 10.64 10.63
CA LEU A 77 -6.46 9.89 9.52
C LEU A 77 -5.67 10.09 8.23
N ASP A 78 -5.21 11.31 7.97
CA ASP A 78 -4.38 11.62 6.80
C ASP A 78 -3.02 10.89 6.90
N SER A 79 -2.47 10.77 8.10
CA SER A 79 -1.26 9.98 8.38
C SER A 79 -1.46 8.48 8.13
N LEU A 80 -2.60 7.90 8.56
CA LEU A 80 -2.95 6.50 8.28
C LEU A 80 -3.17 6.22 6.79
N VAL A 81 -3.78 7.18 6.07
CA VAL A 81 -3.95 7.11 4.60
C VAL A 81 -2.58 7.12 3.93
N SER A 82 -1.70 8.01 4.37
CA SER A 82 -0.33 8.13 3.86
C SER A 82 0.45 6.83 4.09
N LEU A 83 0.38 6.24 5.29
CA LEU A 83 1.01 4.96 5.57
C LEU A 83 0.54 3.85 4.62
N ASN A 84 -0.78 3.67 4.47
CA ASN A 84 -1.31 2.62 3.59
C ASN A 84 -0.90 2.84 2.14
N THR A 85 -0.97 4.09 1.67
CA THR A 85 -0.56 4.46 0.32
C THR A 85 0.92 4.15 0.10
N ASN A 86 1.76 4.43 1.10
CA ASN A 86 3.19 4.14 1.04
C ASN A 86 3.46 2.63 1.01
N LEU A 87 2.78 1.84 1.84
CA LEU A 87 2.91 0.37 1.84
C LEU A 87 2.44 -0.23 0.50
N GLU A 88 1.29 0.21 -0.03
CA GLU A 88 0.74 -0.26 -1.32
C GLU A 88 1.62 0.16 -2.51
N THR A 89 2.24 1.33 -2.44
CA THR A 89 3.18 1.80 -3.45
C THR A 89 4.47 0.98 -3.43
N THR A 90 5.01 0.71 -2.23
CA THR A 90 6.16 -0.17 -2.06
C THR A 90 5.86 -1.60 -2.54
N GLU A 91 4.69 -2.17 -2.19
CA GLU A 91 4.29 -3.51 -2.66
C GLU A 91 4.21 -3.57 -4.19
N ARG A 92 3.57 -2.58 -4.82
CA ARG A 92 3.51 -2.49 -6.30
C ARG A 92 4.88 -2.31 -6.94
N LEU A 93 5.77 -1.55 -6.31
CA LEU A 93 7.14 -1.38 -6.78
C LEU A 93 7.88 -2.72 -6.73
N PHE A 94 7.80 -3.42 -5.61
CA PHE A 94 8.44 -4.72 -5.44
C PHE A 94 7.85 -5.75 -6.40
N ALA A 95 6.54 -5.73 -6.66
CA ALA A 95 5.93 -6.56 -7.69
C ALA A 95 6.47 -6.23 -9.10
N ARG A 96 6.54 -4.94 -9.44
CA ARG A 96 7.02 -4.46 -10.73
C ARG A 96 8.45 -4.90 -11.04
N TYR A 97 9.30 -4.90 -10.02
CA TYR A 97 10.70 -5.31 -10.13
C TYR A 97 10.91 -6.75 -9.64
N ASP A 98 9.87 -7.60 -9.52
CA ASP A 98 10.06 -9.01 -9.15
C ASP A 98 10.87 -9.22 -7.84
N LEU A 99 10.66 -8.34 -6.87
CA LEU A 99 11.24 -8.37 -5.52
C LEU A 99 10.24 -8.89 -4.47
N LEU A 100 8.98 -9.10 -4.87
CA LEU A 100 7.89 -9.38 -3.92
C LEU A 100 7.96 -10.79 -3.33
N GLN A 101 8.59 -11.74 -4.00
CA GLN A 101 8.55 -13.15 -3.60
C GLN A 101 9.07 -13.39 -2.17
N ILE A 102 10.15 -12.72 -1.77
CA ILE A 102 10.73 -12.82 -0.42
C ILE A 102 9.80 -12.30 0.69
N PHE A 103 8.74 -11.56 0.35
CA PHE A 103 7.71 -11.10 1.30
C PHE A 103 6.56 -12.10 1.45
N ASN A 104 6.56 -13.20 0.70
CA ASN A 104 5.69 -14.34 0.95
C ASN A 104 6.31 -15.19 2.06
N ILE A 105 5.85 -14.97 3.28
CA ILE A 105 6.36 -15.62 4.48
C ILE A 105 5.90 -17.07 4.47
N VAL A 106 6.85 -17.98 4.26
CA VAL A 106 6.64 -19.43 4.27
C VAL A 106 6.88 -20.00 5.66
N LYS A 107 6.33 -21.19 5.92
CA LYS A 107 6.75 -22.02 7.05
C LYS A 107 7.61 -23.15 6.50
N PRO A 108 8.94 -23.10 6.66
CA PRO A 108 9.79 -24.18 6.18
C PRO A 108 9.46 -25.47 6.94
N ILE A 109 9.13 -26.53 6.21
CA ILE A 109 8.88 -27.86 6.78
C ILE A 109 10.05 -28.74 6.39
N ARG A 110 10.66 -29.37 7.38
CA ARG A 110 11.69 -30.38 7.15
C ARG A 110 11.03 -31.70 6.80
N ASP A 111 11.29 -32.20 5.61
CA ASP A 111 10.85 -33.54 5.21
C ASP A 111 11.51 -34.58 6.13
N PRO A 112 10.73 -35.40 6.86
CA PRO A 112 11.27 -36.40 7.77
C PRO A 112 12.09 -37.50 7.07
N SER A 113 11.84 -37.73 5.78
CA SER A 113 12.42 -38.82 5.01
C SER A 113 13.68 -38.42 4.25
N THR A 114 13.71 -37.19 3.71
CA THR A 114 14.86 -36.66 2.95
C THR A 114 15.73 -35.71 3.76
N GLY A 115 15.22 -35.17 4.87
CA GLY A 115 15.89 -34.14 5.67
C GLY A 115 15.93 -32.76 4.99
N GLN A 116 15.34 -32.62 3.81
CA GLN A 116 15.32 -31.37 3.03
C GLN A 116 14.32 -30.38 3.63
N LEU A 117 14.69 -29.10 3.70
CA LEU A 117 13.76 -28.03 4.07
C LEU A 117 12.94 -27.62 2.83
N THR A 118 11.63 -27.84 2.87
CA THR A 118 10.70 -27.38 1.83
C THR A 118 9.88 -26.21 2.37
N GLY A 119 9.98 -25.04 1.74
CA GLY A 119 9.02 -23.95 1.88
C GLY A 119 8.01 -24.04 0.75
N LEU A 120 6.81 -24.56 1.03
CA LEU A 120 5.78 -24.72 0.00
C LEU A 120 5.24 -23.35 -0.44
N LEU A 121 5.59 -22.93 -1.66
CA LEU A 121 5.02 -21.73 -2.32
C LEU A 121 3.79 -22.05 -3.18
N HIS A 122 3.37 -23.32 -3.26
CA HIS A 122 2.40 -23.81 -4.24
C HIS A 122 0.93 -23.77 -3.80
N ASP A 123 0.64 -23.48 -2.53
CA ASP A 123 -0.72 -23.30 -2.02
C ASP A 123 -0.80 -21.96 -1.26
N GLU A 124 -1.79 -21.12 -1.57
CA GLU A 124 -2.03 -19.84 -0.90
C GLU A 124 -2.26 -20.01 0.62
N LYS A 125 -2.59 -21.22 1.08
CA LYS A 125 -2.64 -21.57 2.51
C LYS A 125 -1.25 -21.79 3.14
N SER A 126 -0.22 -21.97 2.32
CA SER A 126 1.15 -22.35 2.73
C SER A 126 2.08 -21.17 2.98
N PHE A 127 1.71 -19.97 2.50
CA PHE A 127 2.47 -18.75 2.74
C PHE A 127 1.56 -17.57 3.07
N ARG A 128 2.14 -16.51 3.63
CA ARG A 128 1.42 -15.28 3.97
C ARG A 128 2.18 -14.08 3.47
N ASN A 129 1.56 -13.29 2.59
CA ASN A 129 2.14 -12.03 2.14
C ASN A 129 2.24 -11.04 3.31
N LEU A 130 3.46 -10.59 3.62
CA LEU A 130 3.74 -9.71 4.75
C LEU A 130 3.00 -8.36 4.68
N PHE A 131 2.80 -7.77 3.50
CA PHE A 131 2.06 -6.50 3.33
C PHE A 131 0.59 -6.61 3.71
N GLN A 132 0.03 -7.82 3.66
CA GLN A 132 -1.39 -8.08 3.92
C GLN A 132 -1.65 -8.77 5.26
N TRP A 133 -0.63 -9.44 5.82
CA TRP A 133 -0.78 -10.34 6.97
C TRP A 133 0.16 -10.01 8.14
N TYR A 134 0.81 -8.85 8.17
CA TYR A 134 1.77 -8.50 9.24
C TYR A 134 1.18 -8.60 10.66
N GLY A 135 -0.13 -8.34 10.87
CA GLY A 135 -0.76 -8.47 12.19
C GLY A 135 -0.88 -9.91 12.70
N ALA A 136 -0.85 -10.89 11.79
CA ALA A 136 -0.98 -12.31 12.09
C ALA A 136 0.37 -13.06 12.12
N LEU A 137 1.47 -12.35 11.80
CA LEU A 137 2.81 -12.89 11.71
C LEU A 137 3.61 -12.54 12.96
N THR A 138 4.48 -13.45 13.37
CA THR A 138 5.47 -13.21 14.43
C THR A 138 6.82 -12.85 13.83
N LEU A 139 7.67 -12.16 14.60
CA LEU A 139 9.04 -11.87 14.17
C LEU A 139 9.81 -13.16 13.85
N ALA A 140 9.64 -14.20 14.67
CA ALA A 140 10.27 -15.49 14.47
C ALA A 140 9.83 -16.15 13.15
N GLU A 141 8.54 -16.16 12.82
CA GLU A 141 8.05 -16.68 11.53
C GLU A 141 8.66 -15.92 10.34
N VAL A 142 8.81 -14.58 10.44
CA VAL A 142 9.42 -13.77 9.38
C VAL A 142 10.92 -14.05 9.25
N MET A 143 11.64 -14.15 10.38
CA MET A 143 13.06 -14.47 10.39
C MET A 143 13.34 -15.87 9.85
N GLU A 144 12.57 -16.89 10.26
CA GLU A 144 12.70 -18.26 9.77
C GLU A 144 12.46 -18.35 8.27
N SER A 145 11.43 -17.68 7.75
CA SER A 145 11.19 -17.60 6.31
C SER A 145 12.31 -16.86 5.57
N THR A 146 12.87 -15.81 6.17
CA THR A 146 13.95 -15.03 5.57
C THR A 146 15.23 -15.85 5.49
N ASP A 147 15.56 -16.56 6.58
CA ASP A 147 16.69 -17.48 6.63
C ASP A 147 16.54 -18.61 5.60
N TRP A 148 15.33 -19.13 5.41
CA TRP A 148 15.06 -20.11 4.36
C TRP A 148 15.35 -19.57 2.95
N TYR A 149 14.90 -18.35 2.64
CA TYR A 149 15.21 -17.71 1.36
C TYR A 149 16.72 -17.49 1.17
N SER A 150 17.47 -17.18 2.23
CA SER A 150 18.92 -16.95 2.13
C SER A 150 19.76 -18.24 2.10
N SER A 151 19.31 -19.32 2.74
CA SER A 151 20.16 -20.51 3.01
C SER A 151 19.74 -21.77 2.24
N CYS A 152 18.47 -21.87 1.84
CA CYS A 152 17.91 -23.13 1.31
C CYS A 152 17.62 -23.09 -0.19
N LEU A 153 17.85 -21.96 -0.86
CA LEU A 153 17.66 -21.78 -2.29
C LEU A 153 19.03 -21.50 -2.92
N ASP A 154 19.46 -22.34 -3.86
CA ASP A 154 20.77 -22.25 -4.54
C ASP A 154 20.86 -21.07 -5.52
N ASP A 155 20.02 -20.03 -5.36
CA ASP A 155 19.89 -18.94 -6.31
C ASP A 155 20.26 -17.59 -5.67
N ASP A 156 21.38 -17.04 -6.12
CA ASP A 156 22.01 -15.81 -5.60
C ASP A 156 21.06 -14.60 -5.62
N TRP A 157 20.00 -14.62 -6.43
CA TRP A 157 19.07 -13.50 -6.50
C TRP A 157 18.22 -13.32 -5.24
N TYR A 158 17.97 -14.38 -4.45
CA TYR A 158 17.21 -14.22 -3.21
C TYR A 158 17.97 -13.37 -2.19
N GLY A 159 19.26 -13.66 -2.00
CA GLY A 159 20.16 -12.83 -1.18
C GLY A 159 20.20 -11.39 -1.68
N PHE A 160 20.37 -11.20 -2.99
CA PHE A 160 20.35 -9.87 -3.59
C PHE A 160 19.03 -9.11 -3.33
N ASN A 161 17.88 -9.78 -3.46
CA ASN A 161 16.58 -9.16 -3.22
C ASN A 161 16.39 -8.82 -1.73
N LEU A 162 16.89 -9.66 -0.82
CA LEU A 162 16.85 -9.39 0.63
C LEU A 162 17.61 -8.10 0.96
N ASP A 163 18.81 -7.92 0.40
CA ASP A 163 19.63 -6.72 0.63
C ASP A 163 19.06 -5.48 -0.04
N LEU A 164 18.69 -5.57 -1.33
CA LEU A 164 18.18 -4.44 -2.09
C LEU A 164 16.88 -3.89 -1.49
N THR A 165 15.98 -4.78 -1.04
CA THR A 165 14.72 -4.34 -0.42
C THR A 165 14.94 -3.78 0.97
N ALA A 166 15.93 -4.26 1.73
CA ALA A 166 16.34 -3.64 2.99
C ALA A 166 16.88 -2.22 2.76
N GLU A 167 17.76 -2.04 1.77
CA GLU A 167 18.33 -0.73 1.43
C GLU A 167 17.26 0.25 0.93
N TYR A 168 16.33 -0.22 0.11
CA TYR A 168 15.16 0.58 -0.30
C TYR A 168 14.38 1.08 0.93
N LEU A 169 14.00 0.18 1.83
CA LEU A 169 13.23 0.55 3.02
C LEU A 169 13.99 1.52 3.92
N ARG A 170 15.30 1.31 4.08
CA ARG A 170 16.20 2.21 4.81
C ARG A 170 16.17 3.63 4.26
N CYS A 171 16.31 3.77 2.94
CA CYS A 171 16.28 5.06 2.26
C CYS A 171 14.90 5.75 2.33
N HIS A 172 13.83 5.01 2.62
CA HIS A 172 12.45 5.55 2.67
C HIS A 172 11.90 5.71 4.09
N MET A 173 12.72 5.56 5.13
CA MET A 173 12.34 5.92 6.51
C MET A 173 12.81 7.34 6.87
N GLU A 174 12.03 8.05 7.68
CA GLU A 174 12.52 9.25 8.37
C GLU A 174 13.53 8.88 9.46
N THR A 175 14.48 9.77 9.74
CA THR A 175 15.60 9.54 10.68
C THR A 175 15.13 9.00 12.03
N ASP A 176 14.15 9.66 12.67
CA ASP A 176 13.63 9.27 13.98
C ASP A 176 13.00 7.87 14.00
N LEU A 177 12.41 7.44 12.89
CA LEU A 177 11.87 6.09 12.75
C LEU A 177 13.00 5.10 12.51
N TYR A 178 13.91 5.43 11.60
CA TYR A 178 15.04 4.58 11.23
C TYR A 178 15.91 4.25 12.45
N GLU A 179 16.24 5.22 13.30
CA GLU A 179 17.07 4.98 14.49
C GLU A 179 16.47 3.90 15.40
N LYS A 180 15.16 3.96 15.63
CA LYS A 180 14.44 3.00 16.49
C LYS A 180 14.33 1.62 15.86
N VAL A 181 14.02 1.59 14.57
CA VAL A 181 13.95 0.35 13.80
C VAL A 181 15.32 -0.32 13.76
N ASN A 182 16.38 0.46 13.50
CA ASN A 182 17.75 -0.03 13.40
C ASN A 182 18.29 -0.54 14.75
N GLU A 183 17.90 0.08 15.87
CA GLU A 183 18.29 -0.39 17.20
C GLU A 183 17.80 -1.83 17.48
N GLU A 184 16.61 -2.19 17.01
CA GLU A 184 16.08 -3.55 17.13
C GLU A 184 16.66 -4.46 16.04
N TYR A 185 16.64 -4.00 14.78
CA TYR A 185 17.04 -4.79 13.61
C TYR A 185 18.52 -5.19 13.62
N SER A 186 19.41 -4.31 14.07
CA SER A 186 20.86 -4.60 14.13
C SER A 186 21.26 -5.67 15.14
N LYS A 187 20.36 -6.01 16.09
CA LYS A 187 20.57 -7.04 17.11
C LYS A 187 20.08 -8.43 16.67
N LEU A 188 19.44 -8.54 15.51
CA LEU A 188 18.88 -9.80 15.02
C LEU A 188 19.94 -10.58 14.22
N ASP A 189 19.96 -11.90 14.41
CA ASP A 189 20.88 -12.79 13.71
C ASP A 189 20.54 -12.95 12.22
N ILE A 190 19.26 -12.76 11.87
CA ILE A 190 18.76 -12.83 10.50
C ILE A 190 18.28 -11.45 10.06
N GLN A 191 18.80 -11.01 8.92
CA GLN A 191 18.54 -9.70 8.33
C GLN A 191 18.03 -9.83 6.89
N GLY A 192 17.37 -8.79 6.40
CA GLY A 192 16.80 -8.70 5.06
C GLY A 192 15.54 -7.82 5.04
N GLY A 193 15.12 -7.44 3.84
CA GLY A 193 13.96 -6.57 3.63
C GLY A 193 12.67 -7.02 4.34
N PRO A 194 12.29 -8.31 4.37
CA PRO A 194 11.11 -8.78 5.07
C PRO A 194 11.19 -8.55 6.58
N VAL A 195 12.34 -8.85 7.20
CA VAL A 195 12.57 -8.62 8.64
C VAL A 195 12.54 -7.11 8.94
N LEU A 196 13.24 -6.31 8.13
CA LEU A 196 13.25 -4.85 8.29
C LEU A 196 11.84 -4.25 8.16
N LEU A 197 11.06 -4.69 7.16
CA LEU A 197 9.68 -4.26 6.97
C LEU A 197 8.81 -4.62 8.17
N PHE A 198 8.95 -5.84 8.70
CA PHE A 198 8.16 -6.28 9.85
C PHE A 198 8.47 -5.45 11.11
N VAL A 199 9.76 -5.23 11.40
CA VAL A 199 10.18 -4.37 12.52
C VAL A 199 9.69 -2.94 12.30
N MET A 200 9.85 -2.38 11.10
CA MET A 200 9.35 -1.05 10.75
C MET A 200 7.84 -0.92 10.98
N ILE A 201 7.04 -1.88 10.49
CA ILE A 201 5.58 -1.87 10.68
C ILE A 201 5.23 -1.96 12.17
N ARG A 202 5.96 -2.72 12.99
CA ARG A 202 5.71 -2.77 14.45
C ARG A 202 5.96 -1.45 15.16
N HIS A 203 6.96 -0.68 14.72
CA HIS A 203 7.21 0.67 15.24
C HIS A 203 6.19 1.70 14.71
N LEU A 204 5.70 1.52 13.49
CA LEU A 204 4.68 2.38 12.88
C LEU A 204 3.27 2.12 13.41
N LEU A 205 2.96 0.85 13.67
CA LEU A 205 1.68 0.30 14.10
C LEU A 205 1.97 -0.68 15.23
N SER A 206 2.19 -0.18 16.45
CA SER A 206 2.28 -1.02 17.64
C SER A 206 1.07 -1.94 17.67
N THR A 207 1.27 -3.23 17.39
CA THR A 207 0.22 -4.22 17.14
C THR A 207 -0.41 -4.67 18.46
N ASN A 208 -0.99 -3.74 19.21
CA ASN A 208 -1.65 -3.97 20.48
C ASN A 208 -3.16 -3.70 20.38
N ASP A 209 -3.90 -4.11 21.41
CA ASP A 209 -5.35 -3.87 21.50
C ASP A 209 -5.70 -2.38 21.53
N SER A 210 -4.79 -1.53 21.99
CA SER A 210 -4.98 -0.09 22.02
C SER A 210 -5.12 0.51 20.62
N LEU A 211 -4.33 0.06 19.63
CA LEU A 211 -4.48 0.50 18.24
C LEU A 211 -5.81 0.05 17.63
N VAL A 212 -6.20 -1.21 17.86
CA VAL A 212 -7.47 -1.76 17.34
C VAL A 212 -8.65 -0.97 17.94
N HIS A 213 -8.60 -0.70 19.24
CA HIS A 213 -9.58 0.13 19.92
C HIS A 213 -9.58 1.56 19.34
N ALA A 214 -8.41 2.19 19.17
CA ALA A 214 -8.30 3.54 18.62
C ALA A 214 -8.88 3.65 17.20
N LEU A 215 -8.60 2.68 16.33
CA LEU A 215 -9.15 2.61 14.97
C LEU A 215 -10.67 2.43 15.00
N THR A 216 -11.17 1.52 15.84
CA THR A 216 -12.62 1.27 16.00
C THR A 216 -13.34 2.49 16.56
N SER A 217 -12.77 3.17 17.56
CA SER A 217 -13.29 4.42 18.09
C SER A 217 -13.29 5.53 17.04
N LYS A 218 -12.27 5.59 16.18
CA LYS A 218 -12.21 6.56 15.08
C LYS A 218 -13.30 6.34 14.05
N ILE A 219 -13.62 5.09 13.67
CA ILE A 219 -14.77 4.79 12.80
C ILE A 219 -16.03 5.40 13.38
N LYS A 220 -16.33 5.14 14.66
CA LYS A 220 -17.52 5.65 15.36
C LYS A 220 -17.56 7.18 15.50
N ALA A 221 -16.40 7.82 15.49
CA ALA A 221 -16.28 9.26 15.64
C ALA A 221 -16.38 10.03 14.31
N VAL A 222 -16.31 9.34 13.16
CA VAL A 222 -16.44 10.00 11.85
C VAL A 222 -17.82 10.64 11.72
N LYS A 223 -17.84 11.91 11.28
CA LYS A 223 -19.05 12.63 10.89
C LYS A 223 -18.78 13.39 9.61
N LEU A 224 -19.67 13.34 8.62
CA LEU A 224 -19.52 14.06 7.35
C LEU A 224 -19.43 15.57 7.58
N SER A 225 -20.24 16.10 8.50
CA SER A 225 -20.18 17.51 8.97
C SER A 225 -18.83 17.95 9.57
N SER A 226 -17.93 17.02 9.92
CA SER A 226 -16.58 17.36 10.40
C SER A 226 -15.55 17.54 9.28
N TYR A 227 -15.92 17.24 8.02
CA TYR A 227 -15.04 17.42 6.87
C TYR A 227 -15.25 18.81 6.26
N PRO A 228 -14.18 19.53 5.85
CA PRO A 228 -14.32 20.78 5.13
C PRO A 228 -15.15 20.63 3.86
N GLY A 229 -16.19 21.46 3.70
CA GLY A 229 -17.16 21.35 2.60
C GLY A 229 -17.99 20.06 2.63
N GLU A 230 -17.94 19.33 3.74
CA GLU A 230 -18.51 18.00 3.91
C GLU A 230 -18.09 17.01 2.82
N ASP A 231 -16.81 17.05 2.40
CA ASP A 231 -16.31 16.21 1.31
C ASP A 231 -16.44 14.70 1.60
N VAL A 232 -17.50 14.10 1.06
CA VAL A 232 -17.81 12.67 1.21
C VAL A 232 -16.70 11.79 0.63
N ARG A 233 -15.98 12.25 -0.41
CA ARG A 233 -14.87 11.46 -0.98
C ARG A 233 -13.73 11.31 0.01
N LYS A 234 -13.41 12.39 0.75
CA LYS A 234 -12.38 12.35 1.79
C LYS A 234 -12.83 11.46 2.95
N ALA A 235 -14.08 11.60 3.39
CA ALA A 235 -14.64 10.75 4.45
C ALA A 235 -14.64 9.26 4.08
N VAL A 236 -15.08 8.92 2.86
CA VAL A 236 -15.05 7.54 2.34
C VAL A 236 -13.62 7.02 2.27
N THR A 237 -12.65 7.82 1.82
CA THR A 237 -11.23 7.44 1.79
C THR A 237 -10.70 7.10 3.19
N HIS A 238 -11.05 7.92 4.19
CA HIS A 238 -10.69 7.65 5.58
C HIS A 238 -11.34 6.36 6.11
N LEU A 239 -12.64 6.15 5.85
CA LEU A 239 -13.35 4.96 6.29
C LEU A 239 -12.76 3.69 5.66
N ARG A 240 -12.51 3.69 4.34
CA ARG A 240 -11.83 2.58 3.66
C ARG A 240 -10.46 2.28 4.27
N THR A 241 -9.71 3.33 4.58
CA THR A 241 -8.38 3.20 5.18
C THR A 241 -8.44 2.57 6.57
N LEU A 242 -9.35 3.03 7.42
CA LEU A 242 -9.57 2.46 8.76
C LEU A 242 -9.94 0.97 8.68
N VAL A 243 -10.88 0.61 7.81
CA VAL A 243 -11.29 -0.78 7.59
C VAL A 243 -10.13 -1.64 7.08
N ARG A 244 -9.35 -1.12 6.12
CA ARG A 244 -8.17 -1.83 5.59
C ARG A 244 -7.11 -2.05 6.65
N CYS A 245 -6.83 -1.06 7.49
CA CYS A 245 -5.93 -1.21 8.64
C CYS A 245 -6.40 -2.34 9.56
N LEU A 246 -7.69 -2.37 9.93
CA LEU A 246 -8.24 -3.42 10.78
C LEU A 246 -8.09 -4.81 10.15
N LYS A 247 -8.38 -4.95 8.85
CA LYS A 247 -8.18 -6.21 8.10
C LYS A 247 -6.71 -6.66 8.13
N LYS A 248 -5.75 -5.76 7.95
CA LYS A 248 -4.31 -6.06 7.97
C LYS A 248 -3.78 -6.37 9.39
N LEU A 249 -4.48 -5.89 10.42
CA LEU A 249 -4.18 -6.14 11.84
C LEU A 249 -4.78 -7.44 12.40
N ARG A 250 -5.51 -8.23 11.57
CA ARG A 250 -6.07 -9.54 11.95
C ARG A 250 -5.06 -10.42 12.67
N ARG A 251 -5.53 -11.21 13.63
CA ARG A 251 -4.69 -12.02 14.52
C ARG A 251 -5.10 -13.48 14.49
N ARG A 252 -4.25 -14.36 15.02
CA ARG A 252 -4.64 -15.73 15.36
C ARG A 252 -5.09 -15.81 16.83
N ASN A 253 -6.16 -16.54 17.08
CA ASN A 253 -6.55 -16.93 18.45
C ASN A 253 -5.69 -18.12 18.93
N ALA A 254 -5.93 -18.57 20.17
CA ALA A 254 -5.20 -19.69 20.78
C ALA A 254 -5.33 -21.00 19.98
N ASP A 255 -6.46 -21.17 19.28
CA ASP A 255 -6.75 -22.35 18.44
C ASP A 255 -6.15 -22.24 17.03
N GLY A 256 -5.43 -21.15 16.73
CA GLY A 256 -4.81 -20.92 15.43
C GLY A 256 -5.74 -20.36 14.36
N HIS A 257 -7.01 -20.10 14.69
CA HIS A 257 -7.99 -19.48 13.79
C HIS A 257 -7.80 -17.97 13.71
N GLU A 258 -8.06 -17.42 12.53
CA GLU A 258 -7.97 -15.99 12.27
C GLU A 258 -9.18 -15.26 12.84
N VAL A 259 -8.91 -14.14 13.50
CA VAL A 259 -9.92 -13.25 14.08
C VAL A 259 -9.96 -11.98 13.24
N ASP A 260 -11.09 -11.75 12.58
CA ASP A 260 -11.37 -10.47 11.93
C ASP A 260 -11.56 -9.40 13.01
N LEU A 261 -10.88 -8.27 12.83
CA LEU A 261 -10.95 -7.13 13.74
C LEU A 261 -11.86 -6.02 13.20
N VAL A 262 -12.45 -6.22 12.02
CA VAL A 262 -13.48 -5.33 11.50
C VAL A 262 -14.76 -5.50 12.34
N PRO A 263 -15.38 -4.41 12.84
CA PRO A 263 -16.62 -4.49 13.61
C PRO A 263 -17.73 -5.21 12.83
N HIS A 264 -18.40 -6.17 13.48
CA HIS A 264 -19.50 -6.93 12.87
C HIS A 264 -20.70 -6.04 12.49
N ASP A 265 -20.87 -4.90 13.17
CA ASP A 265 -21.91 -3.91 12.93
C ASP A 265 -21.42 -2.75 12.04
N LEU A 266 -20.29 -2.90 11.32
CA LEU A 266 -19.70 -1.83 10.50
C LEU A 266 -20.71 -1.23 9.51
N THR A 267 -21.45 -2.05 8.75
CA THR A 267 -22.44 -1.54 7.79
C THR A 267 -23.46 -0.63 8.48
N LYS A 268 -23.91 -1.01 9.68
CA LYS A 268 -24.84 -0.19 10.47
C LYS A 268 -24.20 1.15 10.86
N GLN A 269 -22.97 1.12 11.34
CA GLN A 269 -22.21 2.34 11.68
C GLN A 269 -22.01 3.24 10.44
N LEU A 270 -21.77 2.66 9.26
CA LEU A 270 -21.64 3.42 8.02
C LEU A 270 -22.93 4.16 7.67
N TYR A 271 -24.09 3.51 7.79
CA TYR A 271 -25.37 4.20 7.58
C TYR A 271 -25.57 5.36 8.54
N ASP A 272 -25.21 5.20 9.82
CA ASP A 272 -25.31 6.28 10.80
C ASP A 272 -24.38 7.45 10.44
N ILE A 273 -23.13 7.16 10.05
CA ILE A 273 -22.14 8.17 9.63
C ILE A 273 -22.62 8.93 8.39
N LEU A 274 -23.15 8.22 7.39
CA LEU A 274 -23.60 8.80 6.12
C LEU A 274 -24.86 9.67 6.24
N GLN A 275 -25.49 9.73 7.43
CA GLN A 275 -26.62 10.60 7.73
C GLN A 275 -26.22 11.88 8.48
N THR A 276 -24.91 12.17 8.60
CA THR A 276 -24.39 13.29 9.40
C THR A 276 -23.97 14.52 8.59
N SER A 277 -24.41 14.62 7.33
CA SER A 277 -24.19 15.79 6.47
C SER A 277 -25.26 16.86 6.71
N SER A 278 -25.05 18.08 6.22
CA SER A 278 -26.07 19.12 6.13
C SER A 278 -26.95 19.01 4.88
N CYS A 279 -26.72 18.00 4.02
CA CYS A 279 -27.51 17.77 2.82
C CYS A 279 -28.64 16.76 3.09
N ASP A 280 -29.87 17.28 3.21
CA ASP A 280 -31.04 16.45 3.52
C ASP A 280 -31.31 15.37 2.46
N GLU A 281 -31.15 15.71 1.17
CA GLU A 281 -31.34 14.75 0.06
C GLU A 281 -30.40 13.56 0.19
N PHE A 282 -29.13 13.81 0.54
CA PHE A 282 -28.14 12.77 0.81
C PHE A 282 -28.50 11.93 2.04
N ASN A 283 -28.82 12.59 3.16
CA ASN A 283 -29.14 11.91 4.42
C ASN A 283 -30.37 11.01 4.30
N VAL A 284 -31.41 11.45 3.58
CA VAL A 284 -32.66 10.70 3.40
C VAL A 284 -32.41 9.39 2.66
N MET A 285 -31.54 9.37 1.64
CA MET A 285 -31.20 8.14 0.92
C MET A 285 -30.65 7.08 1.87
N PHE A 286 -29.63 7.42 2.67
CA PHE A 286 -29.01 6.45 3.58
C PHE A 286 -29.91 6.04 4.74
N LYS A 287 -30.79 6.95 5.18
CA LYS A 287 -31.85 6.62 6.15
C LYS A 287 -32.84 5.59 5.60
N GLN A 288 -33.25 5.74 4.34
CA GLN A 288 -34.16 4.79 3.68
C GLN A 288 -33.52 3.42 3.48
N LEU A 289 -32.25 3.37 3.06
CA LEU A 289 -31.49 2.13 2.92
C LEU A 289 -31.38 1.40 4.27
N PHE A 290 -31.01 2.11 5.33
CA PHE A 290 -30.96 1.56 6.68
C PHE A 290 -32.27 0.88 7.10
N TYR A 291 -33.41 1.57 6.96
CA TYR A 291 -34.70 0.99 7.36
C TYR A 291 -35.15 -0.16 6.47
N THR A 292 -34.77 -0.13 5.19
CA THR A 292 -35.06 -1.20 4.24
C THR A 292 -34.34 -2.49 4.67
N GLU A 293 -33.05 -2.40 4.97
CA GLU A 293 -32.28 -3.57 5.44
C GLU A 293 -32.74 -4.04 6.82
N GLN A 294 -32.96 -3.10 7.74
CA GLN A 294 -33.48 -3.43 9.07
C GLN A 294 -34.81 -4.19 8.99
N ARG A 295 -35.72 -3.76 8.12
CA ARG A 295 -36.99 -4.44 7.87
C ARG A 295 -36.76 -5.86 7.31
N ASN A 296 -35.85 -6.03 6.35
CA ASN A 296 -35.58 -7.33 5.75
C ASN A 296 -35.02 -8.33 6.77
N VAL A 297 -34.15 -7.87 7.67
CA VAL A 297 -33.63 -8.67 8.79
C VAL A 297 -34.77 -9.08 9.74
N LEU A 298 -35.65 -8.16 10.10
CA LEU A 298 -36.78 -8.43 11.02
C LEU A 298 -37.81 -9.41 10.45
N LEU A 299 -38.03 -9.41 9.14
CA LEU A 299 -38.99 -10.29 8.47
C LEU A 299 -38.47 -11.73 8.26
N GLY A 300 -37.32 -12.08 8.84
CA GLY A 300 -36.72 -13.41 8.69
C GLY A 300 -36.16 -13.67 7.29
N GLY A 301 -35.99 -12.63 6.47
CA GLY A 301 -35.26 -12.73 5.22
C GLY A 301 -33.79 -13.03 5.50
N HIS A 302 -33.14 -13.79 4.62
CA HIS A 302 -31.69 -14.03 4.67
C HIS A 302 -30.86 -12.77 4.33
N SER A 303 -31.37 -11.57 4.64
CA SER A 303 -30.70 -10.31 4.34
C SER A 303 -29.47 -10.18 5.23
N ARG A 304 -28.32 -10.59 4.69
CA ARG A 304 -27.05 -10.05 5.14
C ARG A 304 -27.13 -8.54 4.90
N TRP A 305 -26.68 -7.76 5.88
CA TRP A 305 -26.45 -6.32 5.68
C TRP A 305 -25.60 -6.13 4.43
N THR A 306 -25.82 -5.04 3.68
CA THR A 306 -25.03 -4.75 2.48
C THR A 306 -23.54 -4.71 2.81
N ASP A 307 -22.71 -5.15 1.86
CA ASP A 307 -21.26 -5.12 2.05
C ASP A 307 -20.79 -3.67 2.32
N PRO A 308 -19.93 -3.43 3.33
CA PRO A 308 -19.43 -2.09 3.63
C PRO A 308 -18.84 -1.33 2.43
N GLU A 309 -18.17 -2.01 1.50
CA GLU A 309 -17.57 -1.38 0.33
C GLU A 309 -18.63 -0.95 -0.70
N GLU A 310 -19.72 -1.72 -0.83
CA GLU A 310 -20.87 -1.34 -1.66
C GLU A 310 -21.55 -0.08 -1.11
N VAL A 311 -21.74 0.02 0.22
CA VAL A 311 -22.28 1.21 0.87
C VAL A 311 -21.40 2.44 0.64
N LEU A 312 -20.08 2.29 0.79
CA LEU A 312 -19.12 3.38 0.56
C LEU A 312 -19.05 3.83 -0.90
N THR A 313 -19.14 2.87 -1.84
CA THR A 313 -19.20 3.15 -3.28
C THR A 313 -20.47 3.90 -3.65
N LEU A 314 -21.61 3.47 -3.09
CA LEU A 314 -22.90 4.14 -3.29
C LEU A 314 -22.89 5.56 -2.75
N ALA A 315 -22.31 5.78 -1.56
CA ALA A 315 -22.13 7.11 -0.98
C ALA A 315 -21.31 8.04 -1.87
N GLN A 316 -20.19 7.55 -2.40
CA GLN A 316 -19.35 8.33 -3.29
C GLN A 316 -20.06 8.67 -4.60
N GLY A 317 -20.77 7.70 -5.20
CA GLY A 317 -21.55 7.92 -6.42
C GLY A 317 -22.69 8.91 -6.23
N HIS A 318 -23.49 8.75 -5.17
CA HIS A 318 -24.60 9.65 -4.89
C HIS A 318 -24.13 11.08 -4.58
N TYR A 319 -23.04 11.23 -3.82
CA TYR A 319 -22.41 12.54 -3.59
C TYR A 319 -22.01 13.20 -4.91
N GLN A 320 -21.35 12.46 -5.81
CA GLN A 320 -20.93 12.97 -7.10
C GLN A 320 -22.13 13.41 -7.96
N ASP A 321 -23.21 12.64 -7.98
CA ASP A 321 -24.43 13.02 -8.67
C ASP A 321 -25.02 14.31 -8.10
N LEU A 322 -25.11 14.46 -6.78
CA LEU A 322 -25.60 15.70 -6.16
C LEU A 322 -24.71 16.90 -6.48
N CYS A 323 -23.39 16.73 -6.52
CA CYS A 323 -22.47 17.78 -6.92
C CYS A 323 -22.69 18.20 -8.39
N VAL A 324 -22.78 17.23 -9.31
CA VAL A 324 -22.99 17.49 -10.74
C VAL A 324 -24.30 18.23 -11.01
N HIS A 325 -25.35 17.90 -10.26
CA HIS A 325 -26.66 18.54 -10.39
C HIS A 325 -26.81 19.82 -9.56
N GLY A 326 -25.75 20.29 -8.88
CA GLY A 326 -25.79 21.50 -8.05
C GLY A 326 -26.71 21.40 -6.82
N LYS A 327 -27.03 20.17 -6.40
CA LYS A 327 -27.90 19.87 -5.25
C LYS A 327 -27.13 19.66 -3.96
N TRP A 328 -25.80 19.51 -4.04
CA TRP A 328 -24.97 19.37 -2.85
C TRP A 328 -24.95 20.68 -2.05
N THR A 329 -25.46 20.63 -0.83
CA THR A 329 -25.54 21.77 0.10
C THR A 329 -24.56 21.65 1.28
N GLY A 330 -23.65 20.68 1.25
CA GLY A 330 -22.67 20.47 2.32
C GLY A 330 -21.86 21.73 2.59
N ALA A 331 -21.86 22.18 3.86
CA ALA A 331 -21.31 23.43 4.38
C ALA A 331 -20.58 24.29 3.34
N THR A 332 -21.32 25.22 2.72
CA THR A 332 -20.91 26.19 1.71
C THR A 332 -19.40 26.35 1.58
N GLN A 333 -18.83 25.66 0.60
CA GLN A 333 -17.54 26.01 0.07
C GLN A 333 -17.63 27.45 -0.46
N ASN A 334 -17.04 28.40 0.26
CA ASN A 334 -16.53 29.64 -0.33
C ASN A 334 -15.41 29.23 -1.32
N ILE A 335 -15.79 28.64 -2.45
CA ILE A 335 -14.91 28.41 -3.58
C ILE A 335 -15.27 29.46 -4.61
N SER A 336 -14.50 30.55 -4.55
CA SER A 336 -14.14 31.27 -5.76
C SER A 336 -13.66 30.26 -6.80
N HIS A 337 -14.46 30.09 -7.86
CA HIS A 337 -14.16 29.40 -9.12
C HIS A 337 -12.83 28.65 -9.21
N VAL A 338 -12.90 27.31 -9.18
CA VAL A 338 -11.93 26.47 -9.90
C VAL A 338 -12.72 25.63 -10.89
N PRO A 339 -12.46 25.75 -12.22
CA PRO A 339 -13.22 25.02 -13.22
C PRO A 339 -12.84 23.53 -13.18
N CYS A 340 -13.86 22.67 -13.22
CA CYS A 340 -13.70 21.24 -13.43
C CYS A 340 -13.08 21.01 -14.83
N LEU A 341 -11.89 20.42 -14.88
CA LEU A 341 -11.25 19.98 -16.12
C LEU A 341 -11.71 18.54 -16.44
N HIS A 342 -11.98 18.33 -17.72
CA HIS A 342 -12.41 17.09 -18.38
C HIS A 342 -11.35 15.98 -18.36
#